data_AF-A0A3D1TSX2-F1
#
_entry.id   AF-A0A3D1TSX2-F1
#
_cell.length_a   1.000
_cell.length_b   1.000
_cell.length_c   1.000
_cell.angle_alpha   90.00
_cell.angle_beta   90.00
_cell.angle_gamma   90.00
#
_symmetry.space_group_name_H-M   'P 1'
#
loop_
_entity.id
_entity.type
_entity.pdbx_description
1 polymer ?
#
loop_
_entity_poly.entity_id
_entity_poly.type
_entity_poly.pdbx_seq_one_letter_code
_entity_poly.pdbx_strand_id
1 'polypeptide(L)' 'MTSMDSVVASITSELEVKQKSRDRALVDSRQIVRHAATCIRALHRGEFDKANESLQQGRAMVAATRAELAEHP' A
#
# COMPACT_ATOMS: atom_id res chain seq x y z
N MET A 1 -26.25 -9.55 25.96
CA MET A 1 -25.78 -9.21 24.61
C MET A 1 -26.73 -9.90 23.64
N THR A 2 -27.52 -9.11 22.92
CA THR A 2 -28.58 -9.60 22.05
C THR A 2 -27.97 -10.10 20.73
N SER A 3 -28.67 -10.96 19.99
CA SER A 3 -28.26 -11.39 18.65
C SER A 3 -27.89 -10.18 17.76
N MET A 4 -28.67 -9.11 17.83
CA MET A 4 -28.43 -7.88 17.07
C MET A 4 -27.13 -7.15 17.47
N ASP A 5 -26.81 -7.08 18.76
CA ASP A 5 -25.59 -6.44 19.25
C ASP A 5 -24.33 -7.18 18.76
N SER A 6 -24.40 -8.52 18.67
CA SER A 6 -23.30 -9.34 18.17
C SER A 6 -23.04 -9.14 16.67
N VAL A 7 -24.11 -8.99 15.88
CA VAL A 7 -24.01 -8.70 14.44
C VAL A 7 -23.39 -7.33 14.21
N VAL A 8 -23.85 -6.32 14.95
CA VAL A 8 -23.28 -4.97 14.87
C VAL A 8 -21.80 -4.98 15.20
N ALA A 9 -21.40 -5.63 16.30
CA ALA A 9 -19.99 -5.73 16.69
C ALA A 9 -19.12 -6.41 15.61
N SER A 10 -19.60 -7.50 15.01
CA SER A 10 -18.88 -8.21 13.93
C SER A 10 -18.68 -7.30 12.71
N ILE A 11 -19.74 -6.63 12.26
CA ILE A 11 -19.67 -5.75 11.08
C ILE A 11 -18.74 -4.57 11.34
N THR A 12 -18.83 -3.94 12.51
CA THR A 12 -17.95 -2.82 12.86
C THR A 12 -16.49 -3.25 12.87
N SER A 13 -16.17 -4.40 13.45
CA SER A 13 -14.80 -4.92 13.48
C SER A 13 -14.25 -5.19 12.07
N GLU A 14 -15.05 -5.79 11.18
CA GLU A 14 -14.65 -6.02 9.79
C GLU A 14 -14.40 -4.70 9.02
N LEU A 15 -15.26 -3.71 9.23
CA LEU A 15 -15.13 -2.40 8.58
C LEU A 15 -13.90 -1.64 9.08
N GLU A 16 -13.57 -1.72 10.37
CA GLU A 16 -12.35 -1.11 10.93
C GLU A 16 -11.09 -1.72 10.34
N VAL A 17 -11.05 -3.04 10.17
CA VAL A 17 -9.93 -3.74 9.53
C VAL A 17 -9.76 -3.28 8.08
N LYS A 18 -10.84 -3.28 7.29
CA LYS A 18 -10.81 -2.79 5.89
C LYS A 18 -10.38 -1.33 5.80
N GLN A 19 -10.90 -0.49 6.70
CA GLN A 19 -10.58 0.94 6.75
C GLN A 19 -9.08 1.16 6.98
N LYS A 20 -8.50 0.44 7.95
CA LYS A 20 -7.07 0.52 8.25
C LYS A 20 -6.20 0.04 7.07
N SER A 21 -6.56 -1.08 6.45
CA SER A 21 -5.84 -1.63 5.29
C SER A 21 -5.90 -0.67 4.09
N ARG A 22 -7.06 -0.04 3.84
CA ARG A 22 -7.21 0.99 2.82
C ARG A 22 -6.32 2.20 3.07
N ASP A 23 -6.33 2.73 4.29
CA ASP A 23 -5.56 3.94 4.62
C ASP A 23 -4.05 3.67 4.48
N ARG A 24 -3.60 2.48 4.87
CA ARG A 24 -2.22 2.02 4.63
C ARG A 24 -1.89 1.96 3.14
N ALA A 25 -2.72 1.31 2.35
CA ALA A 25 -2.52 1.20 0.90
C ALA A 25 -2.47 2.56 0.19
N LEU A 26 -3.24 3.55 0.65
CA LEU A 26 -3.18 4.92 0.12
C LEU A 26 -1.84 5.59 0.43
N VAL A 27 -1.28 5.37 1.63
CA VAL A 27 0.05 5.87 2.00
C VAL A 27 1.11 5.24 1.12
N ASP A 28 1.09 3.92 0.98
CA ASP A 28 2.06 3.18 0.19
C ASP A 28 1.99 3.55 -1.29
N SER A 29 0.78 3.71 -1.84
CA SER A 29 0.56 4.16 -3.22
C SER A 29 1.26 5.50 -3.51
N ARG A 30 1.17 6.47 -2.59
CA ARG A 30 1.88 7.76 -2.73
C ARG A 30 3.40 7.59 -2.72
N GLN A 31 3.93 6.65 -1.92
CA GLN A 31 5.36 6.36 -1.90
C GLN A 31 5.83 5.63 -3.15
N ILE A 32 5.05 4.68 -3.67
CA ILE A 32 5.32 3.99 -4.94
C ILE A 32 5.40 5.02 -6.09
N VAL A 33 4.45 5.95 -6.17
CA VAL A 33 4.48 7.05 -7.16
C VAL A 33 5.73 7.91 -7.00
N ARG A 34 6.16 8.19 -5.76
CA ARG A 34 7.39 8.95 -5.50
C ARG A 34 8.63 8.18 -5.98
N HIS A 35 8.74 6.88 -5.71
CA HIS A 35 9.84 6.05 -6.21
C HIS A 35 9.88 6.02 -7.75
N ALA A 36 8.72 5.87 -8.40
CA ALA A 36 8.62 5.93 -9.85
C ALA A 36 9.09 7.28 -10.41
N ALA A 37 8.62 8.39 -9.83
CA ALA A 37 9.02 9.73 -10.26
C ALA A 37 10.52 9.99 -10.04
N THR A 38 11.11 9.49 -8.96
CA THR A 38 12.56 9.58 -8.71
C THR A 38 13.36 8.74 -9.68
N CYS A 39 12.92 7.52 -9.97
CA CYS A 39 13.53 6.66 -10.98
C CYS A 39 13.55 7.34 -12.37
N ILE A 40 12.40 7.85 -12.82
CA ILE A 40 12.28 8.55 -14.11
C ILE A 40 13.22 9.76 -14.16
N ARG A 41 13.23 10.60 -13.12
CA ARG A 41 14.13 11.76 -13.04
C ARG A 41 15.61 11.38 -13.03
N ALA A 42 15.98 10.28 -12.38
CA ALA A 42 17.35 9.79 -12.35
C ALA A 42 17.78 9.26 -13.73
N LEU A 43 16.91 8.52 -14.43
CA LEU A 43 17.15 8.08 -15.81
C LEU A 43 17.41 9.26 -16.76
N HIS A 44 16.59 10.32 -16.67
CA HIS A 44 16.80 11.54 -17.47
C HIS A 44 18.14 12.23 -17.20
N ARG A 45 18.74 12.05 -16.02
CA ARG A 45 20.05 12.61 -15.65
C ARG A 45 21.23 11.66 -15.90
N GLY A 46 20.98 10.45 -16.42
CA GLY A 46 22.00 9.41 -16.54
C GLY A 46 22.44 8.81 -15.20
N GLU A 47 21.70 9.04 -14.12
CA GLU A 47 21.96 8.49 -12.78
C GLU A 47 21.42 7.04 -12.69
N PHE A 48 22.00 6.11 -13.44
CA PHE A 48 21.44 4.75 -13.61
C PHE A 48 21.37 3.93 -12.32
N ASP A 49 22.39 4.00 -11.46
CA ASP A 49 22.40 3.25 -10.20
C ASP A 49 21.25 3.69 -9.28
N LYS A 50 21.05 5.01 -9.17
CA LYS A 50 19.97 5.60 -8.38
C LYS A 50 18.59 5.31 -8.97
N ALA A 51 18.50 5.29 -10.30
CA ALA A 51 17.28 4.87 -10.98
C ALA A 51 16.94 3.42 -10.65
N ASN A 52 17.92 2.53 -10.73
CA ASN A 52 17.74 1.12 -10.39
C ASN A 52 17.36 0.93 -8.91
N GLU A 53 18.02 1.63 -7.99
CA GLU A 53 17.68 1.60 -6.56
C GLU A 53 16.21 2.01 -6.34
N SER A 54 15.80 3.15 -6.90
CA SER A 54 14.42 3.63 -6.78
C SER A 54 13.41 2.66 -7.40
N LEU A 55 13.77 2.02 -8.52
CA LEU A 55 12.92 1.01 -9.16
C LEU A 55 12.75 -0.23 -8.27
N GLN A 56 13.82 -0.75 -7.67
CA GLN A 56 13.74 -1.92 -6.80
C GLN A 56 12.96 -1.62 -5.53
N GLN A 57 13.17 -0.45 -4.91
CA GLN A 57 12.40 -0.02 -3.74
C GLN A 57 10.91 0.09 -4.07
N GLY A 58 10.56 0.71 -5.20
CA GLY A 58 9.17 0.79 -5.67
C GLY A 58 8.54 -0.59 -5.91
N ARG A 59 9.28 -1.51 -6.54
CA ARG A 59 8.81 -2.89 -6.78
C ARG A 59 8.58 -3.67 -5.49
N ALA A 60 9.51 -3.59 -4.55
CA ALA A 60 9.39 -4.24 -3.25
C ALA A 60 8.16 -3.72 -2.50
N MET A 61 7.92 -2.40 -2.54
CA MET A 61 6.74 -1.80 -1.92
C MET A 61 5.44 -2.25 -2.59
N VAL A 62 5.38 -2.31 -3.93
CA VAL A 62 4.20 -2.85 -4.64
C VAL A 62 3.91 -4.29 -4.23
N ALA A 63 4.94 -5.13 -4.13
CA ALA A 63 4.78 -6.52 -3.71
C ALA A 63 4.24 -6.63 -2.28
N ALA A 64 4.82 -5.85 -1.34
CA ALA A 64 4.38 -5.81 0.05
C ALA A 64 2.94 -5.32 0.19
N THR A 65 2.59 -4.18 -0.43
CA THR A 65 1.22 -3.63 -0.36
C THR A 65 0.19 -4.59 -0.97
N ARG A 66 0.54 -5.31 -2.04
CA ARG A 66 -0.35 -6.34 -2.61
C ARG A 66 -0.54 -7.53 -1.68
N ALA A 67 0.51 -7.97 -1.00
CA ALA A 67 0.41 -9.07 -0.04
C ALA A 67 -0.46 -8.67 1.16
N GLU A 68 -0.28 -7.45 1.69
CA GLU A 68 -1.10 -6.91 2.79
C GLU A 68 -2.58 -6.78 2.40
N LEU A 69 -2.88 -6.38 1.16
CA LEU A 69 -4.25 -6.23 0.68
C LEU A 69 -4.92 -7.56 0.30
N ALA A 70 -4.16 -8.64 0.06
CA ALA A 70 -4.73 -9.91 -0.37
C ALA A 70 -5.69 -10.51 0.67
N GLU A 71 -5.50 -10.19 1.95
CA GLU A 71 -6.38 -10.60 3.04
C GLU A 71 -7.69 -9.79 3.09
N HIS A 72 -7.78 -8.69 2.33
CA HIS A 72 -8.87 -7.71 2.40
C HIS A 72 -9.27 -7.16 1.01
N PRO A 73 -9.87 -7.97 0.12
CA PRO A 73 -10.26 -7.58 -1.24
C PRO A 73 -11.41 -6.57 -1.32
#